data_AF-A0A931Z3E3-F1
#
_entry.id   AF-A0A931Z3E3-F1
#
_cell.length_a   1.000
_cell.length_b   1.000
_cell.length_c   1.000
_cell.angle_alpha   90.00
_cell.angle_beta   90.00
_cell.angle_gamma   90.00
#
_symmetry.space_group_name_H-M   'P 1'
#
loop_
_entity.id
_entity.type
_entity.pdbx_description
1 polymer ?
#
loop_
_entity_poly.entity_id
_entity_poly.type
_entity_poly.pdbx_seq_one_letter_code
_entity_poly.pdbx_strand_id
1 'polypeptide(L)'
;MTSLPAMLNARPRIPRPLLALLGALALLSAALAEPVVRDYAPTDATGEMLGKYKTAVDAKNYDSALALLDGQLAKVPADSYDAALLYQIKTQTLLQKGDFSKVIEPLEKGLALSDSKTPTYYEDRATRDLVFFLAQLYLQEAVQSKNKAQAAVLFEKADKTMERYLRINPKPTPDAQLIYAQLLYNRAVQDSEHPDLAILKRALVQIEIGLKLSTRPKDILYVLKLVCLQQLNRNDEAVEILELLVKQKPDSATYWPQLVQPHRHLLQHLPV
;
A
#
# COMPACT_ATOMS: atom_id res chain seq x y z
N MET A 1 -0.63 9.43 -33.43
CA MET A 1 -0.84 9.82 -32.01
C MET A 1 -2.34 9.77 -31.73
N THR A 2 -2.87 8.56 -31.57
CA THR A 2 -4.29 8.32 -31.28
C THR A 2 -4.46 8.29 -29.77
N SER A 3 -5.33 9.15 -29.25
CA SER A 3 -5.67 9.22 -27.84
C SER A 3 -6.06 7.84 -27.30
N LEU A 4 -5.41 7.42 -26.22
CA LEU A 4 -5.89 6.31 -25.41
C LEU A 4 -7.36 6.59 -25.05
N PRO A 5 -8.31 5.66 -25.27
CA PRO A 5 -9.65 5.84 -24.78
C PRO A 5 -9.59 6.01 -23.26
N ALA A 6 -10.40 6.93 -22.75
CA ALA A 6 -10.48 7.40 -21.36
C ALA A 6 -10.92 6.31 -20.35
N MET A 7 -10.27 5.15 -20.33
CA MET A 7 -10.57 4.03 -19.44
C MET A 7 -9.98 4.18 -18.03
N LEU A 8 -9.18 5.23 -17.78
CA LEU A 8 -8.61 5.51 -16.46
C LEU A 8 -8.94 6.92 -15.91
N ASN A 9 -9.70 7.75 -16.64
CA ASN A 9 -10.21 9.01 -16.10
C ASN A 9 -11.50 8.85 -15.28
N ALA A 10 -11.98 7.60 -15.13
CA ALA A 10 -12.69 7.24 -13.93
C ALA A 10 -11.66 7.24 -12.79
N ARG A 11 -11.50 8.39 -12.10
CA ARG A 11 -10.89 8.40 -10.77
C ARG A 11 -11.48 7.20 -10.05
N PRO A 12 -10.69 6.19 -9.64
CA PRO A 12 -11.25 5.13 -8.82
C PRO A 12 -11.75 5.85 -7.57
N ARG A 13 -13.06 6.06 -7.48
CA ARG A 13 -13.72 6.21 -6.18
C ARG A 13 -13.52 4.84 -5.56
N ILE A 14 -12.37 4.65 -4.91
CA ILE A 14 -12.17 3.57 -3.97
C ILE A 14 -13.33 3.73 -3.00
N PRO A 15 -14.33 2.84 -3.04
CA PRO A 15 -15.42 2.95 -2.11
C PRO A 15 -14.77 2.85 -0.72
N ARG A 16 -15.10 3.81 0.15
CA ARG A 16 -14.58 3.90 1.52
C ARG A 16 -14.85 2.67 2.42
N PRO A 17 -15.67 1.63 2.11
CA PRO A 17 -15.84 0.49 3.01
C PRO A 17 -15.03 -0.73 2.54
N LEU A 18 -13.72 -0.59 2.35
CA LEU A 18 -12.80 -1.74 2.20
C LEU A 18 -11.73 -1.79 3.32
N LEU A 19 -12.04 -1.15 4.46
CA LEU A 19 -11.32 -1.25 5.73
C LEU A 19 -12.17 -2.02 6.77
N ALA A 20 -12.86 -3.06 6.33
CA ALA A 20 -13.57 -3.97 7.22
C ALA A 20 -13.26 -5.41 6.79
N LEU A 21 -12.17 -5.96 7.33
CA LEU A 21 -12.06 -7.36 7.78
C LEU A 21 -10.65 -7.60 8.34
N LEU A 22 -10.49 -7.43 9.65
CA LEU A 22 -9.46 -8.12 10.42
C LEU A 22 -10.18 -8.88 11.53
N GLY A 23 -10.70 -10.04 11.17
CA GLY A 23 -11.41 -10.95 12.06
C GLY A 23 -10.85 -12.37 11.93
N ALA A 24 -10.29 -12.84 13.05
CA ALA A 24 -10.09 -14.23 13.51
C ALA A 24 -9.20 -15.23 12.73
N LEU A 25 -8.10 -15.59 13.42
CA LEU A 25 -7.42 -16.89 13.62
C LEU A 25 -7.57 -18.05 12.59
N ALA A 26 -6.41 -18.59 12.19
CA ALA A 26 -6.11 -20.04 12.24
C ALA A 26 -4.58 -20.26 12.26
N LEU A 27 -4.19 -21.39 12.85
CA LEU A 27 -2.90 -21.73 13.47
C LEU A 27 -1.87 -22.45 12.55
N LEU A 28 -0.62 -22.47 13.05
CA LEU A 28 0.57 -23.30 12.72
C LEU A 28 1.25 -23.07 11.34
N SER A 29 2.58 -22.97 11.22
CA SER A 29 3.69 -23.52 12.03
C SER A 29 4.86 -22.52 12.12
N ALA A 30 5.39 -22.30 13.32
CA ALA A 30 6.63 -21.52 13.53
C ALA A 30 7.83 -22.47 13.63
N ALA A 31 8.84 -22.25 12.79
CA ALA A 31 10.17 -22.80 13.00
C ALA A 31 10.79 -22.16 14.25
N LEU A 32 11.56 -22.94 15.00
CA LEU A 32 12.21 -22.57 16.25
C LEU A 32 13.23 -21.43 16.02
N ALA A 33 12.78 -20.20 16.19
CA ALA A 33 13.60 -19.09 16.65
C ALA A 33 13.17 -18.80 18.09
N GLU A 34 14.12 -18.62 19.01
CA GLU A 34 13.78 -18.18 20.36
C GLU A 34 13.01 -16.85 20.25
N PRO A 35 11.86 -16.71 20.94
CA PRO A 35 11.11 -15.46 20.89
C PRO A 35 11.99 -14.35 21.47
N VAL A 36 12.15 -13.27 20.71
CA VAL A 36 12.84 -12.06 21.17
C VAL A 36 12.09 -11.55 22.41
N VAL A 37 12.73 -11.62 23.58
CA VAL A 37 12.15 -11.14 24.83
C VAL A 37 12.16 -9.60 24.81
N ARG A 38 10.98 -8.99 24.78
CA ARG A 38 10.77 -7.54 24.89
C ARG A 38 10.27 -7.19 26.27
N ASP A 39 11.16 -6.76 27.15
CA ASP A 39 10.83 -6.35 28.52
C ASP A 39 10.55 -4.84 28.58
N TYR A 40 9.45 -4.44 27.93
CA TYR A 40 9.00 -3.05 27.91
C TYR A 40 7.61 -2.94 28.55
N ALA A 41 7.47 -2.01 29.49
CA ALA A 41 6.20 -1.70 30.14
C ALA A 41 6.00 -0.18 30.13
N PRO A 42 4.74 0.30 30.00
CA PRO A 42 4.47 1.72 30.18
C PRO A 42 4.83 2.13 31.60
N THR A 43 5.30 3.36 31.78
CA THR A 43 5.45 3.92 33.13
C THR A 43 4.10 4.04 33.84
N ASP A 44 4.11 4.07 35.18
CA ASP A 44 2.88 4.26 35.98
C ASP A 44 2.10 5.50 35.55
N ALA A 45 2.81 6.61 35.31
CA ALA A 45 2.20 7.87 34.84
C ALA A 45 1.48 7.70 33.49
N THR A 46 2.08 6.96 32.56
CA THR A 46 1.45 6.64 31.28
C THR A 46 0.28 5.67 31.47
N GLY A 47 0.42 4.66 32.35
CA GLY A 47 -0.66 3.72 32.70
C GLY A 47 -1.90 4.42 33.28
N GLU A 48 -1.71 5.35 34.22
CA GLU A 48 -2.80 6.17 34.79
C GLU A 48 -3.48 7.04 33.73
N MET A 49 -2.70 7.68 32.85
CA MET A 49 -3.24 8.46 31.74
C MET A 49 -4.07 7.59 30.80
N LEU A 50 -3.61 6.37 30.48
CA LEU A 50 -4.33 5.43 29.64
C LEU A 50 -5.70 5.04 30.21
N GLY A 51 -5.86 5.03 31.54
CA GLY A 51 -7.17 4.89 32.19
C GLY A 51 -8.14 6.02 31.82
N LYS A 52 -7.67 7.28 31.84
CA LYS A 52 -8.47 8.45 31.42
C LYS A 52 -8.75 8.44 29.92
N TYR A 53 -7.77 8.07 29.11
CA TYR A 53 -7.92 7.88 27.66
C TYR A 53 -9.02 6.87 27.35
N LYS A 54 -9.03 5.72 28.04
CA LYS A 54 -10.06 4.68 27.86
C LYS A 54 -11.46 5.23 28.12
N THR A 55 -11.67 5.95 29.21
CA THR A 55 -12.96 6.60 29.50
C THR A 55 -13.40 7.54 28.38
N ALA A 56 -12.47 8.33 27.82
CA ALA A 56 -12.77 9.24 26.72
C ALA A 56 -13.15 8.48 25.42
N VAL A 57 -12.43 7.41 25.08
CA VAL A 57 -12.73 6.58 23.90
C VAL A 57 -14.03 5.81 24.05
N ASP A 58 -14.32 5.25 25.23
CA ASP A 58 -15.58 4.54 25.50
C ASP A 58 -16.78 5.49 25.35
N ALA A 59 -16.60 6.77 25.70
CA ALA A 59 -17.56 7.84 25.47
C ALA A 59 -17.58 8.38 24.01
N LYS A 60 -16.79 7.80 23.09
CA LYS A 60 -16.56 8.26 21.71
C LYS A 60 -16.06 9.71 21.61
N ASN A 61 -15.48 10.24 22.67
CA ASN A 61 -14.91 11.58 22.71
C ASN A 61 -13.45 11.54 22.24
N TYR A 62 -13.28 11.31 20.93
CA TYR A 62 -11.96 11.13 20.31
C TYR A 62 -11.10 12.39 20.39
N ASP A 63 -11.67 13.60 20.40
CA ASP A 63 -10.89 14.83 20.53
C ASP A 63 -10.27 14.95 21.93
N SER A 64 -11.01 14.60 22.98
CA SER A 64 -10.45 14.56 24.34
C SER A 64 -9.42 13.45 24.50
N ALA A 65 -9.67 12.28 23.89
CA ALA A 65 -8.70 11.18 23.87
C ALA A 65 -7.38 11.60 23.19
N LEU A 66 -7.44 12.29 22.05
CA LEU A 66 -6.26 12.80 21.35
C LEU A 66 -5.52 13.87 22.17
N ALA A 67 -6.25 14.78 22.83
CA ALA A 67 -5.63 15.79 23.69
C ALA A 67 -4.89 15.17 24.90
N LEU A 68 -5.42 14.08 25.47
CA LEU A 68 -4.75 13.32 26.53
C LEU A 68 -3.44 12.70 26.03
N LEU A 69 -3.46 12.08 24.84
CA LEU A 69 -2.27 11.51 24.22
C LEU A 69 -1.21 12.58 23.93
N ASP A 70 -1.61 13.72 23.37
CA ASP A 70 -0.69 14.83 23.07
C ASP A 70 -0.08 15.42 24.34
N GLY A 71 -0.89 15.59 25.38
CA GLY A 71 -0.44 16.07 26.68
C GLY A 71 0.55 15.11 27.35
N GLN A 72 0.40 13.80 27.16
CA GLN A 72 1.34 12.80 27.68
C GLN A 72 2.61 12.69 26.84
N LEU A 73 2.50 12.75 25.51
CA LEU A 73 3.64 12.76 24.59
C LEU A 73 4.61 13.92 24.86
N ALA A 74 4.10 15.06 25.34
CA ALA A 74 4.93 16.20 25.73
C ALA A 74 5.71 16.00 27.04
N LYS A 75 5.38 14.97 27.84
CA LYS A 75 5.97 14.73 29.17
C LYS A 75 6.93 13.54 29.20
N VAL A 76 6.70 12.54 28.36
CA VAL A 76 7.54 11.34 28.30
C VAL A 76 8.81 11.63 27.48
N PRO A 77 9.94 10.95 27.75
CA PRO A 77 11.13 11.07 26.91
C PRO A 77 10.81 10.69 25.46
N ALA A 78 11.26 11.50 24.50
CA ALA A 78 10.92 11.33 23.08
C ALA A 78 11.42 10.02 22.48
N ASP A 79 12.45 9.41 23.08
CA ASP A 79 13.05 8.15 22.64
C ASP A 79 12.62 6.93 23.49
N SER A 80 11.59 7.07 24.32
CA SER A 80 11.11 6.04 25.25
C SER A 80 10.10 5.06 24.64
N TYR A 81 9.90 3.92 25.31
CA TYR A 81 8.81 2.99 24.97
C TYR A 81 7.43 3.65 25.10
N ASP A 82 7.22 4.47 26.13
CA ASP A 82 5.98 5.22 26.32
C ASP A 82 5.65 6.08 25.09
N ALA A 83 6.63 6.80 24.54
CA ALA A 83 6.42 7.60 23.33
C ALA A 83 6.00 6.74 22.13
N ALA A 84 6.62 5.57 21.93
CA ALA A 84 6.24 4.65 20.86
C ALA A 84 4.81 4.13 21.05
N LEU A 85 4.48 3.65 22.25
CA LEU A 85 3.14 3.20 22.60
C LEU A 85 2.08 4.28 22.36
N LEU A 86 2.36 5.52 22.80
CA LEU A 86 1.44 6.64 22.62
C LEU A 86 1.25 7.03 21.15
N TYR A 87 2.29 6.97 20.32
CA TYR A 87 2.15 7.15 18.88
C TYR A 87 1.29 6.05 18.25
N GLN A 88 1.50 4.78 18.61
CA GLN A 88 0.66 3.68 18.13
C GLN A 88 -0.81 3.86 18.51
N ILE A 89 -1.08 4.24 19.76
CA ILE A 89 -2.44 4.51 20.24
C ILE A 89 -3.03 5.70 19.50
N LYS A 90 -2.28 6.79 19.31
CA LYS A 90 -2.72 7.97 18.56
C LYS A 90 -3.09 7.62 17.11
N THR A 91 -2.28 6.79 16.44
CA THR A 91 -2.61 6.24 15.11
C THR A 91 -3.97 5.52 15.14
N GLN A 92 -4.19 4.63 16.11
CA GLN A 92 -5.46 3.90 16.24
C GLN A 92 -6.65 4.83 16.55
N THR A 93 -6.48 5.82 17.43
CA THR A 93 -7.54 6.79 17.76
C THR A 93 -7.95 7.60 16.54
N LEU A 94 -6.98 8.07 15.74
CA LEU A 94 -7.26 8.80 14.51
C LEU A 94 -8.01 7.95 13.48
N LEU A 95 -7.68 6.67 13.37
CA LEU A 95 -8.42 5.72 12.52
C LEU A 95 -9.86 5.53 12.98
N GLN A 96 -10.09 5.36 14.29
CA GLN A 96 -11.43 5.22 14.86
C GLN A 96 -12.26 6.49 14.70
N LYS A 97 -11.62 7.66 14.78
CA LYS A 97 -12.25 8.96 14.53
C LYS A 97 -12.57 9.19 13.03
N GLY A 98 -11.85 8.53 12.13
CA GLY A 98 -11.95 8.73 10.68
C GLY A 98 -11.07 9.86 10.13
N ASP A 99 -10.14 10.38 10.93
CA ASP A 99 -9.21 11.46 10.57
C ASP A 99 -7.97 10.90 9.82
N PHE A 100 -8.20 10.20 8.70
CA PHE A 100 -7.14 9.49 7.94
C PHE A 100 -5.98 10.40 7.51
N SER A 101 -6.24 11.67 7.20
CA SER A 101 -5.21 12.64 6.79
C SER A 101 -4.19 12.95 7.89
N LYS A 102 -4.51 12.66 9.16
CA LYS A 102 -3.61 12.88 10.30
C LYS A 102 -2.88 11.62 10.76
N VAL A 103 -3.16 10.46 10.16
CA VAL A 103 -2.64 9.17 10.61
C VAL A 103 -1.15 8.99 10.28
N ILE A 104 -0.68 9.55 9.17
CA ILE A 104 0.68 9.35 8.65
C ILE A 104 1.74 9.78 9.68
N GLU A 105 1.63 10.97 10.25
CA GLU A 105 2.66 11.53 11.13
C GLU A 105 2.92 10.68 12.40
N PRO A 106 1.91 10.33 13.24
CA PRO A 106 2.16 9.48 14.41
C PRO A 106 2.60 8.07 14.00
N LEU A 107 2.15 7.55 12.85
CA LEU A 107 2.58 6.25 12.35
C LEU A 107 4.07 6.25 11.96
N GLU A 108 4.52 7.27 11.23
CA GLU A 108 5.94 7.46 10.90
C GLU A 108 6.79 7.56 12.18
N LYS A 109 6.38 8.40 13.13
CA LYS A 109 7.11 8.63 14.38
C LYS A 109 7.20 7.36 15.22
N GLY A 110 6.10 6.64 15.38
CA GLY A 110 6.07 5.38 16.12
C GLY A 110 6.96 4.30 15.50
N LEU A 111 6.89 4.12 14.17
CA LEU A 111 7.73 3.15 13.46
C LEU A 111 9.21 3.51 13.57
N ALA A 112 9.58 4.77 13.30
CA ALA A 112 10.97 5.24 13.39
C ALA A 112 11.54 5.05 14.81
N LEU A 113 10.74 5.35 15.82
CA LEU A 113 11.14 5.17 17.21
C LEU A 113 11.33 3.70 17.57
N SER A 114 10.38 2.84 17.19
CA SER A 114 10.52 1.39 17.37
C SER A 114 11.77 0.83 16.69
N ASP A 115 12.06 1.28 15.46
CA ASP A 115 13.22 0.84 14.68
C ASP A 115 14.56 1.29 15.29
N SER A 116 14.56 2.35 16.10
CA SER A 116 15.77 2.89 16.71
C SER A 116 16.30 2.07 17.88
N LYS A 117 15.60 1.01 18.29
CA LYS A 117 15.91 0.21 19.46
C LYS A 117 16.14 -1.25 19.08
N THR A 118 16.91 -1.95 19.92
CA THR A 118 17.18 -3.38 19.78
C THR A 118 17.01 -4.03 21.16
N PRO A 119 16.00 -4.89 21.37
CA PRO A 119 14.95 -5.24 20.40
C PRO A 119 14.05 -4.05 20.02
N THR A 120 13.35 -4.14 18.88
CA THR A 120 12.40 -3.11 18.46
C THR A 120 11.25 -3.01 19.46
N TYR A 121 10.69 -1.81 19.65
CA TYR A 121 9.52 -1.65 20.54
C TYR A 121 8.28 -2.37 20.01
N TYR A 122 8.06 -2.37 18.71
CA TYR A 122 6.97 -3.08 18.08
C TYR A 122 7.35 -4.51 17.70
N GLU A 123 6.39 -5.40 17.85
CA GLU A 123 6.44 -6.77 17.38
C GLU A 123 6.59 -6.84 15.86
N ASP A 124 7.35 -7.80 15.35
CA ASP A 124 7.67 -7.93 13.92
C ASP A 124 6.41 -8.00 13.04
N ARG A 125 5.38 -8.70 13.51
CA ARG A 125 4.09 -8.79 12.81
C ARG A 125 3.40 -7.43 12.77
N ALA A 126 3.32 -6.74 13.90
CA ALA A 126 2.73 -5.41 13.96
C ALA A 126 3.50 -4.43 13.07
N THR A 127 4.84 -4.48 13.09
CA THR A 127 5.70 -3.68 12.21
C THR A 127 5.40 -3.94 10.74
N ARG A 128 5.27 -5.20 10.30
CA ARG A 128 4.87 -5.52 8.92
C ARG A 128 3.53 -4.91 8.54
N ASP A 129 2.52 -5.07 9.40
CA ASP A 129 1.17 -4.59 9.14
C ASP A 129 1.13 -3.05 9.07
N LEU A 130 1.82 -2.38 10.00
CA LEU A 130 1.94 -0.92 10.06
C LEU A 130 2.73 -0.34 8.88
N VAL A 131 3.83 -0.96 8.48
CA VAL A 131 4.62 -0.53 7.31
C VAL A 131 3.79 -0.68 6.02
N PHE A 132 3.08 -1.80 5.86
CA PHE A 132 2.21 -1.98 4.69
C PHE A 132 1.09 -0.93 4.66
N PHE A 133 0.47 -0.68 5.81
CA PHE A 133 -0.56 0.34 5.92
C PHE A 133 -0.04 1.74 5.64
N LEU A 134 1.16 2.09 6.12
CA LEU A 134 1.81 3.36 5.83
C LEU A 134 2.05 3.56 4.32
N ALA A 135 2.48 2.52 3.60
CA ALA A 135 2.63 2.58 2.16
C ALA A 135 1.31 2.87 1.43
N GLN A 136 0.21 2.25 1.87
CA GLN A 136 -1.13 2.51 1.34
C GLN A 136 -1.60 3.94 1.59
N LEU A 137 -1.34 4.48 2.78
CA LEU A 137 -1.67 5.88 3.11
C LEU A 137 -0.92 6.85 2.20
N TYR A 138 0.38 6.64 1.99
CA TYR A 138 1.14 7.46 1.05
C TYR A 138 0.61 7.40 -0.37
N LEU A 139 0.31 6.20 -0.86
CA LEU A 139 -0.28 6.02 -2.18
C LEU A 139 -1.61 6.78 -2.30
N GLN A 140 -2.48 6.66 -1.29
CA GLN A 140 -3.77 7.32 -1.27
C GLN A 140 -3.62 8.85 -1.32
N GLU A 141 -2.76 9.43 -0.47
CA GLU A 141 -2.50 10.86 -0.44
C GLU A 141 -1.81 11.34 -1.73
N ALA A 142 -0.91 10.54 -2.31
CA ALA A 142 -0.24 10.88 -3.57
C ALA A 142 -1.25 11.00 -4.72
N VAL A 143 -2.15 10.02 -4.86
CA VAL A 143 -3.18 9.99 -5.92
C VAL A 143 -4.22 11.10 -5.73
N GLN A 144 -4.49 11.52 -4.49
CA GLN A 144 -5.45 12.59 -4.21
C GLN A 144 -4.84 14.00 -4.25
N SER A 145 -3.51 14.11 -4.19
CA SER A 145 -2.84 15.41 -4.19
C SER A 145 -3.03 16.12 -5.52
N LYS A 146 -3.40 17.40 -5.43
CA LYS A 146 -3.46 18.31 -6.59
C LYS A 146 -2.09 18.92 -6.90
N ASN A 147 -1.12 18.78 -6.00
CA ASN A 147 0.23 19.30 -6.17
C ASN A 147 1.13 18.18 -6.67
N LYS A 148 1.56 18.26 -7.93
CA LYS A 148 2.40 17.25 -8.57
C LYS A 148 3.72 17.00 -7.82
N ALA A 149 4.35 18.05 -7.28
CA ALA A 149 5.60 17.90 -6.52
C ALA A 149 5.36 17.15 -5.21
N GLN A 150 4.26 17.46 -4.51
CA GLN A 150 3.87 16.73 -3.30
C GLN A 150 3.51 15.28 -3.62
N ALA A 151 2.75 15.04 -4.69
CA ALA A 151 2.42 13.69 -5.15
C ALA A 151 3.69 12.87 -5.42
N ALA A 152 4.68 13.44 -6.11
CA ALA A 152 5.95 12.78 -6.40
C ALA A 152 6.70 12.35 -5.11
N VAL A 153 6.77 13.24 -4.11
CA VAL A 153 7.37 12.93 -2.80
C VAL A 153 6.62 11.80 -2.10
N LEU A 154 5.29 11.82 -2.11
CA LEU A 154 4.46 10.78 -1.49
C LEU A 154 4.60 9.44 -2.21
N PHE A 155 4.65 9.41 -3.55
CA PHE A 155 4.93 8.19 -4.30
C PHE A 155 6.30 7.61 -3.98
N GLU A 156 7.32 8.45 -3.83
CA GLU A 156 8.66 8.00 -3.44
C GLU A 156 8.67 7.41 -2.03
N LYS A 157 8.00 8.07 -1.08
CA LYS A 157 7.82 7.53 0.29
C LYS A 157 7.08 6.18 0.25
N ALA A 158 6.00 6.08 -0.52
CA ALA A 158 5.24 4.85 -0.68
C ALA A 158 6.10 3.71 -1.22
N ASP A 159 6.90 3.98 -2.26
CA ASP A 159 7.81 3.01 -2.90
C ASP A 159 8.85 2.49 -1.90
N LYS A 160 9.58 3.40 -1.23
CA LYS A 160 10.55 3.04 -0.19
C LYS A 160 9.93 2.22 0.95
N THR A 161 8.68 2.55 1.31
CA THR A 161 7.94 1.84 2.36
C THR A 161 7.53 0.43 1.90
N MET A 162 7.14 0.25 0.63
CA MET A 162 6.88 -1.08 0.06
C MET A 162 8.14 -1.92 -0.07
N GLU A 163 9.27 -1.34 -0.47
CA GLU A 163 10.56 -2.03 -0.48
C GLU A 163 10.95 -2.52 0.92
N ARG A 164 10.73 -1.67 1.94
CA ARG A 164 10.89 -2.07 3.34
C ARG A 164 9.96 -3.24 3.67
N TYR A 165 8.67 -3.13 3.38
CA TYR A 165 7.68 -4.19 3.65
C TYR A 165 8.10 -5.53 3.05
N LEU A 166 8.50 -5.56 1.78
CA LEU A 166 8.92 -6.79 1.11
C LEU A 166 10.21 -7.38 1.71
N ARG A 167 11.11 -6.55 2.24
CA ARG A 167 12.32 -7.01 2.94
C ARG A 167 12.00 -7.70 4.26
N ILE A 168 11.05 -7.15 5.02
CA ILE A 168 10.68 -7.67 6.35
C ILE A 168 9.56 -8.70 6.32
N ASN A 169 8.93 -8.91 5.16
CA ASN A 169 7.89 -9.91 4.94
C ASN A 169 8.37 -11.00 3.97
N PRO A 170 8.87 -12.15 4.47
CA PRO A 170 9.43 -13.21 3.62
C PRO A 170 8.38 -13.94 2.77
N LYS A 171 7.09 -13.72 3.01
CA LYS A 171 5.98 -14.35 2.28
C LYS A 171 4.98 -13.27 1.85
N PRO A 172 5.32 -12.40 0.89
CA PRO A 172 4.37 -11.43 0.37
C PRO A 172 3.20 -12.15 -0.34
N THR A 173 2.03 -11.53 -0.29
CA THR A 173 0.82 -12.08 -0.93
C THR A 173 0.67 -11.54 -2.35
N PRO A 174 -0.10 -12.21 -3.23
CA PRO A 174 -0.49 -11.64 -4.52
C PRO A 174 -1.10 -10.23 -4.41
N ASP A 175 -1.85 -9.97 -3.32
CA ASP A 175 -2.50 -8.68 -3.09
C ASP A 175 -1.50 -7.59 -2.71
N ALA A 176 -0.48 -7.90 -1.92
CA ALA A 176 0.61 -6.96 -1.66
C ALA A 176 1.36 -6.60 -2.95
N GLN A 177 1.58 -7.58 -3.83
CA GLN A 177 2.23 -7.35 -5.11
C GLN A 177 1.38 -6.54 -6.09
N LEU A 178 0.08 -6.79 -6.13
CA LEU A 178 -0.86 -5.97 -6.89
C LEU A 178 -0.82 -4.51 -6.43
N ILE A 179 -0.86 -4.25 -5.11
CA ILE A 179 -0.80 -2.90 -4.57
C ILE A 179 0.54 -2.24 -4.93
N TYR A 180 1.66 -2.95 -4.83
CA TYR A 180 2.96 -2.40 -5.18
C TYR A 180 3.07 -2.09 -6.69
N ALA A 181 2.58 -2.98 -7.54
CA ALA A 181 2.53 -2.75 -8.98
C ALA A 181 1.66 -1.53 -9.32
N GLN A 182 0.50 -1.37 -8.68
CA GLN A 182 -0.37 -0.20 -8.87
C GLN A 182 0.31 1.09 -8.44
N LEU A 183 1.03 1.07 -7.30
CA LEU A 183 1.83 2.19 -6.84
C LEU A 183 2.87 2.61 -7.87
N LEU A 184 3.65 1.64 -8.38
CA LEU A 184 4.70 1.90 -9.36
C LEU A 184 4.11 2.42 -10.68
N TYR A 185 3.02 1.83 -11.16
CA TYR A 185 2.32 2.32 -12.35
C TYR A 185 1.83 3.76 -12.17
N ASN A 186 1.12 4.06 -11.07
CA ASN A 186 0.61 5.41 -10.79
C ASN A 186 1.73 6.45 -10.67
N ARG A 187 2.88 6.05 -10.10
CA ARG A 187 4.08 6.89 -10.04
C ARG A 187 4.66 7.13 -11.43
N ALA A 188 4.72 6.09 -12.27
CA ALA A 188 5.32 6.18 -13.59
C ALA A 188 4.52 7.08 -14.55
N VAL A 189 3.19 7.07 -14.45
CA VAL A 189 2.30 7.81 -15.36
C VAL A 189 1.85 9.17 -14.82
N GLN A 190 2.55 9.71 -13.82
CA GLN A 190 2.27 11.06 -13.30
C GLN A 190 2.37 12.14 -14.38
N ASP A 191 3.30 11.97 -15.31
CA ASP A 191 3.28 12.63 -16.61
C ASP A 191 2.80 11.61 -17.64
N SER A 192 1.56 11.79 -18.11
CA SER A 192 0.96 10.89 -19.09
C SER A 192 1.58 11.02 -20.48
N GLU A 193 2.25 12.15 -20.78
CA GLU A 193 2.93 12.35 -22.06
C GLU A 193 4.34 11.76 -22.05
N HIS A 194 4.97 11.73 -20.88
CA HIS A 194 6.31 11.16 -20.69
C HIS A 194 6.35 10.18 -19.50
N PRO A 195 5.75 8.98 -19.62
CA PRO A 195 5.80 7.98 -18.57
C PRO A 195 7.22 7.54 -18.22
N ASP A 196 7.49 7.31 -16.94
CA ASP A 196 8.77 6.74 -16.50
C ASP A 196 8.85 5.24 -16.85
N LEU A 197 9.52 4.94 -17.96
CA LEU A 197 9.66 3.58 -18.48
C LEU A 197 10.45 2.66 -17.54
N ALA A 198 11.35 3.20 -16.71
CA ALA A 198 12.12 2.38 -15.76
C ALA A 198 11.22 1.92 -14.61
N ILE A 199 10.36 2.81 -14.11
CA ILE A 199 9.38 2.46 -13.08
C ILE A 199 8.31 1.51 -13.65
N LEU A 200 7.87 1.66 -14.90
CA LEU A 200 6.96 0.70 -15.54
C LEU A 200 7.56 -0.72 -15.63
N LYS A 201 8.87 -0.83 -15.92
CA LYS A 201 9.55 -2.13 -15.87
C LYS A 201 9.56 -2.72 -14.46
N ARG A 202 9.76 -1.90 -13.42
CA ARG A 202 9.64 -2.35 -12.02
C ARG A 202 8.20 -2.80 -11.71
N ALA A 203 7.19 -2.08 -12.20
CA ALA A 203 5.79 -2.48 -12.04
C ALA A 203 5.54 -3.86 -12.66
N LEU A 204 5.99 -4.11 -13.90
CA LEU A 204 5.90 -5.43 -14.53
C LEU A 204 6.52 -6.54 -13.69
N VAL A 205 7.69 -6.32 -13.09
CA VAL A 205 8.31 -7.32 -12.21
C VAL A 205 7.39 -7.69 -11.04
N GLN A 206 6.78 -6.71 -10.38
CA GLN A 206 5.86 -7.00 -9.26
C GLN A 206 4.58 -7.69 -9.74
N ILE A 207 4.07 -7.34 -10.92
CA ILE A 207 2.92 -8.01 -11.53
C ILE A 207 3.22 -9.48 -11.78
N GLU A 208 4.37 -9.80 -12.37
CA GLU A 208 4.80 -11.18 -12.61
C GLU A 208 4.92 -11.98 -11.32
N ILE A 209 5.47 -11.37 -10.26
CA ILE A 209 5.52 -12.01 -8.95
C ILE A 209 4.09 -12.28 -8.44
N GLY A 210 3.20 -11.28 -8.52
CA GLY A 210 1.80 -11.43 -8.11
C GLY A 210 1.05 -12.52 -8.88
N LEU A 211 1.26 -12.62 -10.19
CA LEU A 211 0.70 -13.68 -11.04
C LEU A 211 1.20 -15.07 -10.62
N LYS A 212 2.49 -15.21 -10.31
CA LYS A 212 3.10 -16.50 -9.91
C LYS A 212 2.73 -16.94 -8.51
N LEU A 213 2.40 -16.01 -7.62
CA LEU A 213 1.99 -16.32 -6.24
C LEU A 213 0.54 -16.82 -6.13
N SER A 214 -0.25 -16.79 -7.21
CA SER A 214 -1.65 -17.21 -7.19
C SER A 214 -1.94 -18.28 -8.23
N THR A 215 -2.67 -19.32 -7.83
CA THR A 215 -3.21 -20.33 -8.74
C THR A 215 -4.39 -19.80 -9.56
N ARG A 216 -5.04 -18.72 -9.08
CA ARG A 216 -6.11 -18.00 -9.77
C ARG A 216 -5.84 -16.50 -9.63
N PRO A 217 -4.93 -15.93 -10.43
CA PRO A 217 -4.61 -14.51 -10.33
C PRO A 217 -5.82 -13.63 -10.62
N LYS A 218 -5.93 -12.51 -9.90
CA LYS A 218 -7.00 -11.53 -10.13
C LYS A 218 -6.83 -10.89 -11.50
N ASP A 219 -7.93 -10.71 -12.23
CA ASP A 219 -7.94 -10.12 -13.59
C ASP A 219 -7.18 -8.79 -13.69
N ILE A 220 -7.24 -7.99 -12.62
CA ILE A 220 -6.58 -6.70 -12.55
C ILE A 220 -5.05 -6.80 -12.73
N LEU A 221 -4.40 -7.91 -12.37
CA LEU A 221 -2.97 -8.11 -12.64
C LEU A 221 -2.70 -8.22 -14.15
N TYR A 222 -3.55 -8.93 -14.89
CA TYR A 222 -3.43 -9.02 -16.35
C TYR A 222 -3.74 -7.68 -17.02
N VAL A 223 -4.76 -6.97 -16.56
CA VAL A 223 -5.07 -5.62 -17.06
C VAL A 223 -3.92 -4.66 -16.79
N LEU A 224 -3.32 -4.71 -15.60
CA LEU A 224 -2.17 -3.87 -15.25
C LEU A 224 -0.93 -4.25 -16.07
N LYS A 225 -0.71 -5.54 -16.33
CA LYS A 225 0.35 -6.03 -17.22
C LYS A 225 0.17 -5.46 -18.63
N LEU A 226 -1.04 -5.56 -19.18
CA LEU A 226 -1.38 -5.04 -20.50
C LEU A 226 -1.05 -3.56 -20.64
N VAL A 227 -1.52 -2.72 -19.72
CA VAL A 227 -1.26 -1.27 -19.82
C VAL A 227 0.23 -0.94 -19.66
N CYS A 228 0.97 -1.67 -18.82
CA CYS A 228 2.42 -1.50 -18.72
C CYS A 228 3.13 -1.88 -20.04
N LEU A 229 2.74 -3.00 -20.66
CA LEU A 229 3.30 -3.45 -21.94
C LEU A 229 3.02 -2.45 -23.07
N GLN A 230 1.80 -1.90 -23.12
CA GLN A 230 1.43 -0.86 -24.08
C GLN A 230 2.28 0.42 -23.91
N GLN A 231 2.45 0.90 -22.68
CA GLN A 231 3.31 2.07 -22.40
C GLN A 231 4.79 1.81 -22.74
N LEU A 232 5.23 0.55 -22.68
CA LEU A 232 6.57 0.12 -23.06
C LEU A 232 6.72 -0.24 -24.54
N ASN A 233 5.67 -0.08 -25.36
CA ASN A 233 5.61 -0.50 -26.76
C ASN A 233 5.96 -1.98 -26.98
N ARG A 234 5.68 -2.85 -26.00
CA ARG A 234 5.87 -4.31 -26.10
C ARG A 234 4.61 -4.95 -26.68
N ASN A 235 4.33 -4.64 -27.94
CA ASN A 235 3.05 -4.92 -28.60
C ASN A 235 2.76 -6.42 -28.71
N ASP A 236 3.77 -7.24 -28.98
CA ASP A 236 3.65 -8.70 -29.13
C ASP A 236 3.11 -9.33 -27.84
N GLU A 237 3.74 -9.00 -26.71
CA GLU A 237 3.28 -9.48 -25.39
C GLU A 237 1.94 -8.87 -24.98
N ALA A 238 1.66 -7.62 -25.37
CA ALA A 238 0.36 -7.01 -25.12
C ALA A 238 -0.78 -7.76 -25.84
N VAL A 239 -0.52 -8.27 -27.06
CA VAL A 239 -1.44 -9.13 -27.79
C VAL A 239 -1.70 -10.43 -27.05
N GLU A 240 -0.67 -11.12 -26.57
CA GLU A 240 -0.83 -12.37 -25.82
C GLU A 240 -1.73 -12.18 -24.58
N ILE A 241 -1.55 -11.07 -23.85
CA ILE A 241 -2.37 -10.75 -22.69
C ILE A 241 -3.81 -10.42 -23.08
N LEU A 242 -4.02 -9.68 -24.17
CA LEU A 242 -5.37 -9.38 -24.66
C LEU A 242 -6.10 -10.64 -25.14
N GLU A 243 -5.42 -11.55 -25.84
CA GLU A 243 -5.99 -12.84 -26.22
C GLU A 243 -6.38 -13.67 -25.00
N LEU A 244 -5.55 -13.69 -23.96
CA LEU A 244 -5.86 -14.36 -22.71
C LEU A 244 -7.12 -13.75 -22.05
N LEU A 245 -7.21 -12.42 -22.00
CA LEU A 245 -8.36 -11.71 -21.42
C LEU A 245 -9.66 -11.98 -22.21
N VAL A 246 -9.58 -12.02 -23.54
CA VAL A 246 -10.71 -12.38 -24.40
C VAL A 246 -11.11 -13.84 -24.21
N LYS A 247 -10.17 -14.78 -24.11
CA LYS A 247 -10.46 -16.20 -23.83
C LYS A 247 -11.12 -16.38 -22.46
N GLN A 248 -10.71 -15.62 -21.46
CA GLN A 248 -11.31 -15.66 -20.12
C GLN A 248 -12.68 -14.98 -20.05
N LYS A 249 -12.89 -13.93 -20.84
CA LYS A 249 -14.12 -13.13 -20.86
C LYS A 249 -14.56 -12.80 -22.29
N PRO A 250 -15.05 -13.81 -23.04
CA PRO A 250 -15.39 -13.64 -24.45
C PRO A 250 -16.52 -12.64 -24.68
N ASP A 251 -17.40 -12.46 -23.70
CA ASP A 251 -18.54 -11.51 -23.78
C ASP A 251 -18.15 -10.08 -23.39
N SER A 252 -16.87 -9.81 -23.06
CA SER A 252 -16.42 -8.48 -22.68
C SER A 252 -16.32 -7.56 -23.89
N ALA A 253 -17.21 -6.56 -23.97
CA ALA A 253 -17.12 -5.47 -24.95
C ALA A 253 -15.86 -4.59 -24.80
N THR A 254 -15.09 -4.76 -23.73
CA THR A 254 -13.89 -3.96 -23.43
C THR A 254 -12.65 -4.45 -24.17
N TYR A 255 -12.44 -5.77 -24.29
CA TYR A 255 -11.16 -6.32 -24.72
C TYR A 255 -11.08 -6.56 -26.23
N TRP A 256 -12.18 -6.96 -26.88
CA TRP A 256 -12.21 -7.16 -28.33
C TRP A 256 -11.75 -5.93 -29.13
N PRO A 257 -12.24 -4.70 -28.86
CA PRO A 257 -11.78 -3.53 -29.60
C PRO A 257 -10.29 -3.20 -29.36
N GLN A 258 -9.77 -3.51 -28.17
CA GLN A 258 -8.37 -3.27 -27.82
C GLN A 258 -7.43 -4.24 -28.53
N LEU A 259 -7.90 -5.43 -28.91
CA LEU A 259 -7.10 -6.45 -29.62
C LEU A 259 -6.82 -6.09 -31.09
N VAL A 260 -7.73 -5.33 -31.72
CA VAL A 260 -7.67 -5.02 -33.16
C VAL A 260 -6.47 -4.13 -33.52
N GLN A 261 -6.11 -3.16 -32.68
CA GLN A 261 -5.02 -2.22 -32.99
C GLN A 261 -3.62 -2.88 -32.93
N PRO A 262 -3.25 -3.60 -31.85
CA PRO A 262 -1.96 -4.28 -31.79
C PRO A 262 -1.79 -5.36 -32.88
N HIS A 263 -2.85 -6.11 -33.22
CA HIS A 263 -2.81 -7.09 -34.32
C HIS A 263 -2.51 -6.45 -35.68
N ARG A 264 -3.12 -5.30 -35.99
CA ARG A 264 -2.85 -4.59 -37.25
C ARG A 264 -1.40 -4.12 -37.36
N HIS A 265 -0.81 -3.69 -36.24
CA HIS A 265 0.60 -3.33 -36.20
C HIS A 265 1.52 -4.53 -36.50
N LEU A 266 1.25 -5.69 -35.88
CA LEU A 266 1.99 -6.93 -36.17
C LEU A 266 1.92 -7.34 -37.64
N LEU A 267 0.73 -7.29 -38.25
CA LEU A 267 0.53 -7.66 -39.65
C LEU A 267 1.25 -6.75 -40.65
N GLN A 268 1.55 -5.51 -40.28
CA GLN A 268 2.30 -4.55 -41.12
C GLN A 268 3.82 -4.76 -41.08
N HIS A 269 4.33 -5.55 -40.12
CA HIS A 269 5.75 -5.77 -39.89
C HIS A 269 6.20 -7.22 -40.09
N LEU A 270 5.33 -8.09 -40.61
CA LEU A 270 5.72 -9.42 -41.06
C LEU A 270 6.58 -9.32 -42.32
N PRO A 271 7.76 -9.97 -42.39
CA PRO A 271 8.53 -10.05 -43.62
C PRO A 271 7.74 -10.83 -44.68
N VAL A 272 7.66 -10.26 -45.89
CA VAL A 272 7.05 -10.89 -47.10
C VAL A 272 7.90 -12.08 -47.55
#